data_AF-A0A944SX07-F1
#
_entry.id   AF-A0A944SX07-F1
#
_cell.length_a   1.000
_cell.length_b   1.000
_cell.length_c   1.000
_cell.angle_alpha   90.00
_cell.angle_beta   90.00
_cell.angle_gamma   90.00
#
_symmetry.space_group_name_H-M   'P 1'
#
loop_
_entity.id
_entity.type
_entity.pdbx_description
1 polymer ?
#
loop_
_entity_poly.entity_id
_entity_poly.type
_entity_poly.pdbx_seq_one_letter_code
_entity_poly.pdbx_strand_id
1 'polypeptide(L)' 'MSELDNAIIDLQTKLSFQDGLLEDLNQVVTDQQQQIMRLESALDAVRVQVKTLQTDNTPGESKEPPPPHY' A
#
# COMPACT_ATOMS: atom_id res chain seq x y z
N MET A 1 10.00 -16.40 -49.07
CA MET A 1 9.08 -15.81 -48.08
C MET A 1 8.51 -14.55 -48.69
N SER A 2 7.19 -14.33 -48.60
CA SER A 2 6.57 -13.12 -49.16
C SER A 2 6.84 -11.91 -48.25
N GLU A 3 6.72 -10.69 -48.79
CA GLU A 3 6.82 -9.47 -47.98
C GLU A 3 5.77 -9.43 -46.85
N LEU A 4 4.59 -10.00 -47.10
CA LEU A 4 3.53 -10.14 -46.11
C LEU A 4 3.95 -11.05 -44.94
N ASP A 5 4.60 -12.18 -45.23
CA ASP A 5 5.09 -13.11 -44.18
C ASP A 5 6.12 -12.41 -43.30
N ASN A 6 7.02 -11.62 -43.88
CA ASN A 6 8.02 -10.85 -43.13
C ASN A 6 7.39 -9.79 -42.23
N ALA A 7 6.35 -9.09 -42.71
CA ALA A 7 5.62 -8.10 -41.92
C ALA A 7 4.89 -8.75 -40.74
N ILE A 8 4.31 -9.95 -40.94
CA ILE A 8 3.66 -10.72 -39.88
C ILE A 8 4.67 -11.12 -38.81
N ILE A 9 5.85 -11.61 -39.19
CA ILE A 9 6.91 -12.01 -38.25
C ILE A 9 7.41 -10.81 -37.42
N ASP A 10 7.59 -9.64 -38.03
CA ASP A 10 7.98 -8.42 -37.33
C ASP A 10 6.92 -7.98 -36.31
N LEU A 11 5.63 -8.01 -36.70
CA LEU A 11 4.53 -7.71 -35.79
C LEU A 11 4.44 -8.69 -34.62
N GLN A 12 4.59 -10.00 -34.87
CA GLN A 12 4.61 -11.02 -33.83
C GLN A 12 5.77 -10.81 -32.85
N THR A 13 6.95 -10.50 -33.39
CA THR A 13 8.14 -10.19 -32.58
C THR A 13 7.87 -8.99 -31.67
N LYS A 14 7.35 -7.89 -32.24
CA LYS A 14 6.98 -6.69 -31.48
C LYS A 14 5.90 -6.96 -30.43
N LEU A 15 4.93 -7.80 -30.74
CA LEU A 15 3.88 -8.19 -29.81
C LEU A 15 4.46 -8.97 -28.63
N SER A 16 5.31 -9.97 -28.86
CA SER A 16 5.96 -10.71 -27.78
C SER A 16 6.81 -9.83 -26.87
N PHE A 17 7.49 -8.82 -27.42
CA PHE A 17 8.20 -7.82 -26.60
C PHE A 17 7.24 -6.98 -25.75
N GLN A 18 6.09 -6.58 -26.31
CA GLN A 18 5.08 -5.82 -25.57
C GLN A 18 4.42 -6.65 -24.47
N ASP A 19 4.14 -7.92 -24.72
CA ASP A 19 3.61 -8.83 -23.70
C ASP A 19 4.58 -8.99 -22.52
N GLY A 20 5.89 -9.13 -22.81
CA GLY A 20 6.92 -9.15 -21.77
C GLY A 20 6.98 -7.84 -20.97
N LEU A 21 6.93 -6.70 -21.67
CA LEU A 21 6.90 -5.39 -21.02
C LEU A 21 5.67 -5.20 -20.12
N LEU A 22 4.50 -5.71 -20.53
CA LEU A 22 3.28 -5.67 -19.72
C LEU A 22 3.43 -6.47 -18.43
N GLU A 23 4.03 -7.65 -18.49
CA GLU A 23 4.30 -8.48 -17.32
C GLU A 23 5.26 -7.77 -16.35
N ASP A 24 6.35 -7.19 -16.87
CA ASP A 24 7.32 -6.43 -16.08
C ASP A 24 6.66 -5.21 -15.39
N LEU A 25 5.83 -4.48 -16.12
CA LEU A 25 5.09 -3.35 -15.55
C LEU A 25 4.10 -3.80 -14.47
N ASN A 26 3.41 -4.92 -14.67
CA ASN A 26 2.49 -5.48 -13.69
C ASN A 26 3.23 -5.88 -12.40
N GLN A 27 4.41 -6.49 -12.53
CA GLN A 27 5.26 -6.83 -11.39
C GLN A 27 5.66 -5.57 -10.61
N VAL A 28 6.12 -4.52 -11.30
CA VAL A 28 6.48 -3.24 -10.67
C VAL A 28 5.28 -2.61 -9.94
N VAL A 29 4.09 -2.59 -10.55
CA VAL A 29 2.87 -2.05 -9.92
C VAL A 29 2.50 -2.86 -8.67
N THR A 30 2.60 -4.18 -8.74
CA THR A 30 2.32 -5.08 -7.61
C THR A 30 3.27 -4.83 -6.45
N ASP A 31 4.57 -4.68 -6.72
CA ASP A 31 5.58 -4.41 -5.70
C ASP A 31 5.38 -3.03 -5.05
N GLN A 32 5.02 -2.03 -5.84
CA GLN A 32 4.66 -0.70 -5.34
C GLN A 32 3.42 -0.75 -4.44
N GLN A 33 2.38 -1.49 -4.85
CA GLN A 33 1.17 -1.65 -4.03
C GLN A 33 1.47 -2.31 -2.67
N GLN A 34 2.36 -3.31 -2.66
CA GLN A 34 2.81 -3.92 -1.40
C GLN A 34 3.60 -2.93 -0.53
N GLN A 35 4.44 -2.09 -1.13
CA GLN A 35 5.15 -1.04 -0.40
C GLN A 35 4.19 -0.02 0.22
N ILE A 36 3.17 0.40 -0.53
CA ILE A 36 2.14 1.31 -0.04
C ILE A 36 1.40 0.70 1.16
N MET A 37 0.96 -0.56 1.07
CA MET A 37 0.28 -1.22 2.19
C MET A 37 1.14 -1.27 3.46
N ARG A 38 2.46 -1.49 3.32
CA ARG A 38 3.39 -1.45 4.46
C ARG A 38 3.50 -0.05 5.06
N LEU A 39 3.56 0.99 4.23
CA LEU A 39 3.61 2.38 4.67
C LEU A 39 2.31 2.80 5.37
N GLU A 40 1.16 2.43 4.83
CA GLU A 40 -0.16 2.69 5.43
C GLU A 40 -0.26 2.04 6.81
N SER A 41 0.14 0.77 6.93
CA SER A 41 0.15 0.07 8.22
C SER A 41 1.08 0.73 9.25
N ALA A 42 2.27 1.16 8.83
CA ALA A 42 3.20 1.88 9.70
C ALA A 42 2.62 3.23 10.15
N LEU A 43 1.97 3.96 9.25
CA LEU A 43 1.33 5.23 9.56
C LEU A 43 0.19 5.06 10.57
N ASP A 44 -0.62 4.02 10.44
CA ASP A 44 -1.69 3.72 11.39
C ASP A 44 -1.14 3.34 12.77
N ALA A 45 -0.04 2.58 12.84
CA ALA A 45 0.63 2.29 14.10
C ALA A 45 1.13 3.58 14.79
N VAL A 46 1.72 4.50 14.03
CA VAL A 46 2.15 5.82 14.54
C VAL A 46 0.94 6.63 15.03
N ARG A 47 -0.17 6.65 14.28
CA ARG A 47 -1.40 7.35 14.70
C ARG A 47 -1.93 6.82 16.03
N VAL A 48 -1.93 5.50 16.22
CA VAL A 48 -2.33 4.87 17.49
C VAL A 48 -1.41 5.32 18.61
N GLN A 49 -0.08 5.24 18.41
CA GLN A 49 0.89 5.65 19.42
C GLN A 49 0.75 7.12 19.83
N VAL A 50 0.54 8.03 18.87
CA VAL A 50 0.31 9.46 19.15
C VAL A 50 -0.96 9.66 19.98
N LYS A 51 -2.05 8.96 19.65
CA LYS A 51 -3.30 9.04 20.43
C LYS A 51 -3.10 8.57 21.87
N THR A 52 -2.42 7.44 22.08
CA THR A 52 -2.12 6.92 23.42
C THR A 52 -1.29 7.91 24.25
N LEU A 53 -0.26 8.52 23.65
CA LEU A 53 0.54 9.53 24.33
C LEU A 53 -0.27 10.79 24.68
N GLN A 54 -1.23 11.18 23.85
CA GLN A 54 -2.12 12.31 24.15
C GLN A 54 -3.08 12.00 25.30
N THR A 55 -3.64 10.78 25.38
CA THR A 55 -4.51 10.39 26.49
C THR A 55 -3.77 10.32 27.81
N ASP A 56 -2.53 9.82 27.82
CA ASP A 56 -1.71 9.69 29.02
C ASP A 56 -1.24 11.03 29.60
N ASN A 57 -1.20 12.09 28.79
CA ASN A 57 -0.81 13.44 29.21
C ASN A 57 -2.00 14.32 29.65
N THR A 58 -3.21 13.78 29.79
CA THR A 58 -4.36 14.53 30.33
C THR A 58 -4.34 14.48 31.87
N PRO A 59 -3.97 15.56 32.59
CA PRO A 59 -4.01 15.56 34.04
C PRO A 59 -5.42 15.97 34.47
N GLY A 60 -6.31 15.00 34.72
CA GLY A 60 -7.68 15.40 35.08
C GLY A 60 -8.73 14.32 35.38
N GLU A 61 -8.41 13.03 35.44
CA GLU A 61 -9.34 12.03 35.99
C GLU A 61 -8.80 11.46 37.30
N SER A 62 -8.62 12.35 38.28
CA SER A 62 -8.70 11.95 39.68
C SER A 62 -10.09 11.36 39.91
N LYS A 63 -10.17 10.02 39.92
CA LYS A 63 -11.33 9.25 40.38
C LYS A 63 -11.70 9.72 41.80
N GLU A 64 -12.60 10.69 41.92
CA GLU A 64 -13.27 10.91 43.19
C GLU A 64 -14.14 9.68 43.49
N PRO A 65 -13.96 9.01 44.63
CA PRO A 65 -14.82 7.89 45.00
C PRO A 65 -16.27 8.38 45.15
N PRO A 66 -17.26 7.53 44.81
CA PRO A 66 -18.67 7.92 44.86
C PRO A 66 -19.06 8.37 46.28
N PRO A 67 -19.93 9.40 46.42
CA PRO A 67 -20.23 10.01 47.71
C PRO A 67 -20.94 9.01 48.65
N PRO A 68 -20.67 9.08 49.97
CA PRO A 68 -21.33 8.21 50.94
C PRO A 68 -22.82 8.56 51.02
N HIS A 69 -23.67 7.56 50.82
CA HIS A 69 -25.11 7.69 51.05
C HIS A 69 -25.38 7.65 52.56
N TYR A 70 -25.95 8.74 53.10
CA TYR A 70 -26.47 8.86 54.47
C TYR A 70 -28.00 8.75 54.47
#